data_AF-A0AAF0J1T0-F1
#
_entry.id   AF-A0AAF0J1T0-F1
#
_cell.length_a   1.000
_cell.length_b   1.000
_cell.length_c   1.000
_cell.angle_alpha   90.00
_cell.angle_beta   90.00
_cell.angle_gamma   90.00
#
_symmetry.space_group_name_H-M   'P 1'
#
loop_
_entity.id
_entity.type
_entity.pdbx_description
1 polymer ?
#
loop_
_entity_poly.entity_id
_entity_poly.type
_entity_poly.pdbx_seq_one_letter_code
_entity_poly.pdbx_strand_id
1 'polypeptide(L)'
;MKFSTALSVSATALATVAIGYAFYFDYKRRNDPAFRKKLRKQSKQSVKAAKKEMKAAAQQENMMIEKAVKDVAEPGVLPTGVQEKEAFFMEQVATGEALFAQGPTYHVPAAIAFFKALKVYPAPVELVMIYQKAVPKEVFDLIMKLITRDAAVHGAGGASASKDDVDDSVPGAEAPKEVEEKPQETQEESKESKEEPKEPKEESKEPKEESKEESKEEPKEEPKEPQAEPK
;
A
#
# COMPACT_ATOMS: atom_id res chain seq x y z
N MET A 1 -46.68 -37.52 34.37
CA MET A 1 -46.13 -36.31 33.72
C MET A 1 -45.61 -36.70 32.34
N LYS A 2 -45.85 -35.90 31.30
CA LYS A 2 -45.48 -36.24 29.92
C LYS A 2 -43.97 -36.08 29.75
N PHE A 3 -43.27 -37.12 29.30
CA PHE A 3 -41.80 -37.13 29.14
C PHE A 3 -41.26 -35.95 28.31
N SER A 4 -42.04 -35.47 27.34
CA SER A 4 -41.73 -34.27 26.55
C SER A 4 -41.58 -33.00 27.40
N THR A 5 -42.41 -32.81 28.42
CA THR A 5 -42.35 -31.67 29.33
C THR A 5 -41.11 -31.76 30.25
N ALA A 6 -40.77 -32.97 30.71
CA ALA A 6 -39.56 -33.18 31.50
C ALA A 6 -38.28 -32.93 30.68
N LEU A 7 -38.28 -33.36 29.41
CA LEU A 7 -37.16 -33.14 28.48
C LEU A 7 -37.00 -31.67 28.07
N SER A 8 -38.11 -30.95 27.82
CA SER A 8 -38.04 -29.53 27.48
C SER A 8 -37.53 -28.69 28.66
N VAL A 9 -37.96 -29.01 29.88
CA VAL A 9 -37.53 -28.31 31.10
C VAL A 9 -36.06 -28.58 31.42
N SER A 10 -35.57 -29.80 31.20
CA SER A 10 -34.14 -30.10 31.40
C SER A 10 -33.26 -29.45 30.33
N ALA A 11 -33.71 -29.44 29.07
CA ALA A 11 -32.99 -28.81 27.97
C ALA A 11 -32.86 -27.29 28.16
N THR A 12 -33.93 -26.60 28.55
CA THR A 12 -33.87 -25.16 28.83
C THR A 12 -32.98 -24.86 30.03
N ALA A 13 -33.07 -25.64 31.11
CA ALA A 13 -32.20 -25.48 32.28
C ALA A 13 -30.71 -25.62 31.92
N LEU A 14 -30.35 -26.64 31.12
CA LEU A 14 -28.97 -26.84 30.66
C LEU A 14 -28.49 -25.70 29.76
N ALA A 15 -29.34 -25.23 28.84
CA ALA A 15 -29.01 -24.09 27.98
C ALA A 15 -28.75 -22.81 28.80
N THR A 16 -29.58 -22.53 29.81
CA THR A 16 -29.39 -21.36 30.69
C THR A 16 -28.09 -21.45 31.48
N VAL A 17 -27.73 -22.63 32.00
CA VAL A 17 -26.46 -22.84 32.70
C VAL A 17 -25.27 -22.67 31.76
N ALA A 18 -25.34 -23.20 30.55
CA ALA A 18 -24.27 -23.05 29.55
C ALA A 18 -24.06 -21.59 29.15
N ILE A 19 -25.14 -20.84 28.90
CA ILE A 19 -25.08 -19.42 28.57
C ILE A 19 -24.52 -18.62 29.76
N GLY A 20 -25.01 -18.88 30.98
CA GLY A 20 -24.50 -18.24 32.20
C GLY A 20 -23.01 -18.50 32.41
N TYR A 21 -22.54 -19.73 32.15
CA TYR A 21 -21.13 -20.06 32.22
C TYR A 21 -20.31 -19.37 31.12
N ALA A 22 -20.83 -19.25 29.90
CA ALA A 22 -20.15 -18.52 28.82
C ALA A 22 -19.94 -17.04 29.19
N PHE A 23 -20.96 -16.38 29.76
CA PHE A 23 -20.84 -15.00 30.26
C PHE A 23 -19.83 -14.89 31.41
N TYR A 24 -19.90 -15.79 32.40
CA TYR A 24 -18.94 -15.82 33.51
C TYR A 24 -17.51 -16.03 33.02
N PHE A 25 -17.32 -16.97 32.08
CA PHE A 25 -16.02 -17.30 31.53
C PHE A 25 -15.44 -16.14 30.72
N ASP A 26 -16.24 -15.46 29.89
CA ASP A 26 -15.78 -14.28 29.16
C ASP A 26 -15.46 -13.11 30.12
N TYR A 27 -16.28 -12.89 31.15
CA TYR A 27 -16.01 -11.89 32.19
C TYR A 27 -14.70 -12.17 32.95
N LYS A 28 -14.51 -13.41 33.40
CA LYS A 28 -13.28 -13.84 34.10
C LYS A 28 -12.05 -13.68 33.21
N ARG A 29 -12.15 -14.05 31.93
CA ARG A 29 -11.06 -13.91 30.96
C ARG A 29 -10.72 -12.44 30.66
N ARG A 30 -11.72 -11.57 30.51
CA ARG A 30 -11.51 -10.14 30.20
C ARG A 30 -10.99 -9.33 31.39
N ASN A 31 -11.28 -9.77 32.61
CA ASN A 31 -10.81 -9.13 33.85
C ASN A 31 -9.47 -9.67 34.37
N ASP A 32 -8.85 -10.63 33.67
CA ASP A 32 -7.52 -11.10 34.04
C ASP A 32 -6.45 -10.01 33.75
N PRO A 33 -5.69 -9.54 34.75
CA PRO A 33 -4.64 -8.56 34.57
C PRO A 33 -3.52 -9.04 33.62
N ALA A 34 -3.24 -10.35 33.56
CA ALA A 34 -2.22 -10.90 32.66
C ALA A 34 -2.64 -10.79 31.19
N PHE A 35 -3.92 -11.00 30.89
CA PHE A 35 -4.48 -10.84 29.53
C PHE A 35 -4.36 -9.40 29.04
N ARG A 36 -4.75 -8.43 29.88
CA ARG A 36 -4.64 -6.98 29.56
C ARG A 36 -3.18 -6.56 29.32
N LYS A 37 -2.25 -7.06 30.15
CA LYS A 37 -0.80 -6.83 29.96
C LYS A 37 -0.31 -7.40 28.63
N LYS A 38 -0.73 -8.62 28.27
CA LYS A 38 -0.38 -9.25 26.99
C LYS A 38 -0.91 -8.45 25.80
N LEU A 39 -2.16 -8.00 25.84
CA LEU A 39 -2.76 -7.21 24.76
C LEU A 39 -2.04 -5.86 24.57
N ARG A 40 -1.72 -5.17 25.67
CA ARG A 40 -0.90 -3.94 25.62
C ARG A 40 0.49 -4.20 25.04
N LYS A 41 1.12 -5.32 25.40
CA LYS A 41 2.42 -5.71 24.84
C LYS A 41 2.33 -6.00 23.35
N GLN A 42 1.32 -6.75 22.90
CA GLN A 42 1.10 -7.06 21.49
C GLN A 42 0.80 -5.82 20.65
N SER A 43 -0.06 -4.91 21.13
CA SER A 43 -0.33 -3.63 20.48
C SER A 43 0.94 -2.77 20.37
N LYS A 44 1.73 -2.68 21.45
CA LYS A 44 3.03 -1.98 21.39
C LYS A 44 4.01 -2.65 20.43
N GLN A 45 3.99 -3.97 20.34
CA GLN A 45 4.84 -4.72 19.41
C GLN A 45 4.42 -4.51 17.96
N SER A 46 3.12 -4.53 17.63
CA SER A 46 2.65 -4.29 16.26
C SER A 46 2.94 -2.86 15.81
N VAL A 47 2.75 -1.85 16.67
CA VAL A 47 3.12 -0.47 16.37
C VAL A 47 4.63 -0.33 16.17
N LYS A 48 5.44 -0.98 17.02
CA LYS A 48 6.91 -0.99 16.86
C LYS A 48 7.34 -1.70 15.57
N ALA A 49 6.69 -2.80 15.21
CA ALA A 49 6.96 -3.54 13.97
C ALA A 49 6.61 -2.67 12.75
N ALA A 50 5.41 -2.10 12.69
CA ALA A 50 5.00 -1.20 11.62
C ALA A 50 5.94 0.02 11.51
N LYS A 51 6.33 0.64 12.63
CA LYS A 51 7.30 1.74 12.62
C LYS A 51 8.68 1.29 12.13
N LYS A 52 9.12 0.07 12.47
CA LYS A 52 10.39 -0.49 11.99
C LYS A 52 10.34 -0.78 10.50
N GLU A 53 9.25 -1.33 10.00
CA GLU A 53 9.03 -1.60 8.57
C GLU A 53 8.99 -0.30 7.76
N MET A 54 8.24 0.71 8.19
CA MET A 54 8.24 2.03 7.55
C MET A 54 9.61 2.67 7.54
N LYS A 55 10.36 2.59 8.65
CA LYS A 55 11.75 3.08 8.70
C LYS A 55 12.67 2.31 7.77
N ALA A 56 12.54 0.98 7.70
CA ALA A 56 13.34 0.16 6.80
C ALA A 56 13.04 0.47 5.33
N ALA A 57 11.78 0.63 4.96
CA ALA A 57 11.37 1.04 3.61
C ALA A 57 11.93 2.44 3.26
N ALA A 58 11.79 3.41 4.16
CA ALA A 58 12.36 4.74 3.96
C ALA A 58 13.89 4.74 3.88
N GLN A 59 14.57 3.87 4.63
CA GLN A 59 16.02 3.68 4.53
C GLN A 59 16.40 3.08 3.18
N GLN A 60 15.70 2.05 2.71
CA GLN A 60 15.93 1.46 1.39
C GLN A 60 15.72 2.47 0.26
N GLU A 61 14.65 3.25 0.31
CA GLU A 61 14.41 4.34 -0.63
C GLU A 61 15.57 5.33 -0.64
N ASN A 62 15.99 5.81 0.54
CA ASN A 62 17.11 6.74 0.65
C ASN A 62 18.42 6.14 0.13
N MET A 63 18.67 4.85 0.35
CA MET A 63 19.85 4.16 -0.19
C MET A 63 19.83 4.08 -1.71
N MET A 64 18.66 3.80 -2.31
CA MET A 64 18.51 3.78 -3.78
C MET A 64 18.74 5.18 -4.37
N ILE A 65 18.17 6.20 -3.74
CA ILE A 65 18.34 7.61 -4.12
C ILE A 65 19.81 8.02 -4.02
N GLU A 66 20.48 7.71 -2.90
CA GLU A 66 21.88 8.06 -2.69
C GLU A 66 22.79 7.36 -3.71
N LYS A 67 22.53 6.08 -4.00
CA LYS A 67 23.25 5.35 -5.04
C LYS A 67 23.05 6.02 -6.40
N ALA A 68 21.81 6.32 -6.78
CA ALA A 68 21.51 6.95 -8.06
C ALA A 68 22.18 8.32 -8.24
N VAL A 69 22.21 9.14 -7.18
CA VAL A 69 22.90 10.45 -7.20
C VAL A 69 24.41 10.27 -7.42
N LYS A 70 25.02 9.27 -6.77
CA LYS A 70 26.45 8.96 -6.95
C LYS A 70 26.72 8.45 -8.37
N ASP A 71 25.92 7.50 -8.85
CA ASP A 71 26.08 6.90 -10.19
C ASP A 71 26.01 7.97 -11.29
N VAL A 72 25.10 8.94 -11.18
CA VAL A 72 24.94 10.02 -12.16
C VAL A 72 26.07 11.05 -12.10
N ALA A 73 26.78 11.13 -10.98
CA ALA A 73 27.90 12.03 -10.80
C ALA A 73 29.24 11.46 -11.26
N GLU A 74 29.32 10.15 -11.48
CA GLU A 74 30.55 9.54 -11.99
C GLU A 74 30.87 10.09 -13.39
N PRO A 75 32.11 10.56 -13.62
CA PRO A 75 32.50 11.12 -14.90
C PRO A 75 32.44 10.05 -15.99
N GLY A 76 31.67 10.32 -17.05
CA GLY A 76 31.51 9.42 -18.20
C GLY A 76 30.18 8.67 -18.26
N VAL A 77 29.32 8.77 -17.23
CA VAL A 77 27.98 8.15 -17.25
C VAL A 77 26.98 8.95 -18.09
N LEU A 78 27.12 10.27 -18.11
CA LEU A 78 26.29 11.15 -18.92
C LEU A 78 26.93 11.41 -20.28
N PRO A 79 26.18 11.32 -21.39
CA PRO A 79 26.70 11.62 -22.72
C PRO A 79 27.18 13.07 -22.79
N THR A 80 28.26 13.30 -23.53
CA THR A 80 28.86 14.64 -23.68
C THR A 80 28.41 15.34 -24.96
N GLY A 81 28.16 14.57 -26.03
CA GLY A 81 27.68 15.07 -27.31
C GLY A 81 26.23 15.57 -27.25
N VAL A 82 25.92 16.61 -28.03
CA VAL A 82 24.58 17.21 -28.06
C VAL A 82 23.52 16.21 -28.53
N GLN A 83 23.80 15.48 -29.62
CA GLN A 83 22.89 14.48 -30.18
C GLN A 83 22.68 13.28 -29.23
N GLU A 84 23.74 12.85 -28.55
CA GLU A 84 23.67 11.76 -27.58
C GLU A 84 22.90 12.17 -26.31
N LYS A 85 23.03 13.43 -25.88
CA LYS A 85 22.24 13.99 -24.77
C LYS A 85 20.75 14.02 -25.08
N GLU A 86 20.38 14.43 -26.29
CA GLU A 86 18.98 14.41 -26.72
C GLU A 86 18.41 12.99 -26.74
N ALA A 87 19.15 12.03 -27.29
CA ALA A 87 18.73 10.63 -27.30
C ALA A 87 18.57 10.06 -25.89
N PHE A 88 19.57 10.28 -25.03
CA PHE A 88 19.52 9.85 -23.63
C PHE A 88 18.38 10.52 -22.85
N PHE A 89 18.16 11.82 -23.07
CA PHE A 89 17.03 12.54 -22.47
C PHE A 89 15.70 11.86 -22.81
N MET A 90 15.45 11.62 -24.10
CA MET A 90 14.21 10.99 -24.56
C MET A 90 14.04 9.58 -24.00
N GLU A 91 15.12 8.79 -23.97
CA GLU A 91 15.11 7.44 -23.38
C GLU A 91 14.77 7.47 -21.88
N GLN A 92 15.39 8.39 -21.12
CA GLN A 92 15.15 8.51 -19.69
C GLN A 92 13.73 9.00 -19.38
N VAL A 93 13.19 9.94 -20.15
CA VAL A 93 11.80 10.40 -20.00
C VAL A 93 10.82 9.26 -20.28
N ALA A 94 10.97 8.56 -21.42
CA ALA A 94 10.13 7.43 -21.77
C ALA A 94 10.21 6.30 -20.73
N THR A 95 11.41 6.03 -20.22
CA THR A 95 11.62 5.05 -19.14
C THR A 95 10.93 5.48 -17.84
N GLY A 96 11.07 6.76 -17.46
CA GLY A 96 10.41 7.33 -16.29
C GLY A 96 8.89 7.20 -16.37
N GLU A 97 8.32 7.57 -17.51
CA GLU A 97 6.88 7.44 -17.80
C GLU A 97 6.39 6.01 -17.73
N ALA A 98 7.09 5.08 -18.38
CA ALA A 98 6.76 3.67 -18.35
C ALA A 98 6.84 3.07 -16.94
N LEU A 99 7.76 3.54 -16.10
CA LEU A 99 7.94 3.04 -14.73
C LEU A 99 6.84 3.52 -13.79
N PHE A 100 6.52 4.82 -13.75
CA PHE A 100 5.48 5.27 -12.81
C PHE A 100 4.09 4.80 -13.21
N ALA A 101 3.85 4.50 -14.50
CA ALA A 101 2.61 3.88 -14.96
C ALA A 101 2.38 2.47 -14.37
N GLN A 102 3.45 1.79 -13.91
CA GLN A 102 3.36 0.45 -13.29
C GLN A 102 2.93 0.51 -11.81
N GLY A 103 2.92 1.69 -11.20
CA GLY A 103 2.40 1.91 -9.84
C GLY A 103 3.46 2.21 -8.77
N PRO A 104 3.05 2.25 -7.48
CA PRO A 104 3.82 2.87 -6.40
C PRO A 104 5.21 2.26 -6.15
N THR A 105 5.39 0.97 -6.43
CA THR A 105 6.68 0.28 -6.26
C THR A 105 7.76 0.81 -7.20
N TYR A 106 7.36 1.41 -8.33
CA TYR A 106 8.26 1.91 -9.37
C TYR A 106 8.41 3.44 -9.36
N HIS A 107 7.83 4.15 -8.38
CA HIS A 107 7.95 5.60 -8.28
C HIS A 107 9.39 6.07 -8.04
N VAL A 108 10.16 5.34 -7.23
CA VAL A 108 11.59 5.63 -6.97
C VAL A 108 12.45 5.48 -8.24
N PRO A 109 12.42 4.34 -8.96
CA PRO A 109 13.19 4.21 -10.20
C PRO A 109 12.70 5.17 -11.30
N ALA A 110 11.40 5.49 -11.36
CA ALA A 110 10.89 6.52 -12.28
C ALA A 110 11.50 7.89 -12.00
N ALA A 111 11.53 8.32 -10.73
CA ALA A 111 12.13 9.58 -10.31
C ALA A 111 13.62 9.65 -10.64
N ILE A 112 14.34 8.53 -10.51
CA ILE A 112 15.76 8.42 -10.88
C ILE A 112 15.95 8.66 -12.39
N ALA A 113 15.08 8.12 -13.25
CA ALA A 113 15.15 8.35 -14.69
C ALA A 113 14.91 9.83 -15.04
N PHE A 114 13.89 10.46 -14.46
CA PHE A 114 13.65 11.89 -14.66
C PHE A 114 14.77 12.79 -14.14
N PHE A 115 15.41 12.40 -13.03
CA PHE A 115 16.58 13.11 -12.51
C PHE A 115 17.79 13.01 -13.47
N LYS A 116 18.01 11.85 -14.09
CA LYS A 116 19.03 11.69 -15.15
C LYS A 116 18.74 12.58 -16.35
N ALA A 117 17.48 12.63 -16.78
CA ALA A 117 17.04 13.52 -17.86
C ALA A 117 17.30 15.01 -17.52
N LEU A 118 17.06 15.42 -16.26
CA LEU A 118 17.32 16.80 -15.80
C LEU A 118 18.79 17.21 -15.91
N LYS A 119 19.73 16.28 -15.70
CA LYS A 119 21.17 16.56 -15.73
C LYS A 119 21.72 16.83 -17.13
N VAL A 120 21.07 16.31 -18.17
CA VAL A 120 21.48 16.50 -19.57
C VAL A 120 20.71 17.62 -20.26
N TYR A 121 19.65 18.14 -19.63
CA TYR A 121 18.78 19.17 -20.20
C TYR A 121 19.39 20.58 -20.01
N PRO A 122 19.40 21.44 -21.04
CA PRO A 122 20.04 22.75 -20.98
C PRO A 122 19.33 23.76 -20.05
N ALA A 123 18.03 23.62 -19.82
CA ALA A 123 17.23 24.53 -19.00
C ALA A 123 16.47 23.78 -17.87
N PRO A 124 17.16 23.28 -16.83
CA PRO A 124 16.58 22.35 -15.86
C PRO A 124 15.38 22.91 -15.08
N VAL A 125 15.34 24.23 -14.86
CA VAL A 125 14.21 24.89 -14.15
C VAL A 125 12.91 24.77 -14.93
N GLU A 126 12.94 24.94 -16.25
CA GLU A 126 11.77 24.80 -17.10
C GLU A 126 11.25 23.36 -17.09
N LEU A 127 12.16 22.40 -17.19
CA LEU A 127 11.80 20.98 -17.18
C LEU A 127 11.15 20.53 -15.87
N VAL A 128 11.61 21.06 -14.72
CA VAL A 128 10.96 20.83 -13.42
C VAL A 128 9.50 21.32 -13.43
N MET A 129 9.21 22.47 -14.05
CA MET A 129 7.84 23.01 -14.14
C MET A 129 6.93 22.15 -15.02
N ILE A 130 7.50 21.50 -16.05
CA ILE A 130 6.77 20.54 -16.88
C ILE A 130 6.46 19.28 -16.07
N TYR A 131 7.44 18.72 -15.36
CA TYR A 131 7.23 17.55 -14.51
C TYR A 131 6.20 17.77 -13.42
N GLN A 132 6.16 18.96 -12.82
CA GLN A 132 5.14 19.31 -11.82
C GLN A 132 3.71 19.13 -12.36
N LYS A 133 3.50 19.31 -13.68
CA LYS A 133 2.20 19.21 -14.33
C LYS A 133 1.95 17.83 -14.97
N ALA A 134 3.00 17.16 -15.43
CA ALA A 134 2.90 15.94 -16.23
C ALA A 134 3.01 14.65 -15.42
N VAL A 135 3.63 14.70 -14.24
CA VAL A 135 3.97 13.51 -13.44
C VAL A 135 3.13 13.48 -12.15
N PRO A 136 2.72 12.31 -11.63
CA PRO A 136 2.06 12.19 -10.33
C PRO A 136 2.87 12.85 -9.19
N LYS A 137 2.16 13.42 -8.21
CA LYS A 137 2.77 14.18 -7.10
C LYS A 137 3.82 13.37 -6.34
N GLU A 138 3.54 12.08 -6.12
CA GLU A 138 4.40 11.17 -5.38
C GLU A 138 5.77 10.99 -6.05
N VAL A 139 5.80 10.97 -7.38
CA VAL A 139 7.05 10.85 -8.15
C VAL A 139 7.75 12.21 -8.22
N PHE A 140 7.00 13.30 -8.39
CA PHE A 140 7.56 14.65 -8.38
C PHE A 140 8.28 14.97 -7.06
N ASP A 141 7.67 14.64 -5.92
CA ASP A 141 8.28 14.82 -4.60
C ASP A 141 9.61 14.05 -4.46
N LEU A 142 9.71 12.86 -5.07
CA LEU A 142 10.94 12.06 -5.12
C LEU A 142 12.01 12.69 -6.03
N ILE A 143 11.62 13.26 -7.18
CA ILE A 143 12.55 14.01 -8.05
C ILE A 143 13.12 15.21 -7.28
N MET A 144 12.29 15.94 -6.53
CA MET A 144 12.76 17.07 -5.72
C MET A 144 13.73 16.60 -4.63
N LYS A 145 13.44 15.47 -3.97
CA LYS A 145 14.33 14.86 -2.98
C LYS A 145 15.70 14.50 -3.60
N LEU A 146 15.72 13.96 -4.82
CA LEU A 146 16.95 13.67 -5.57
C LEU A 146 17.75 14.95 -5.86
N ILE A 147 17.11 16.02 -6.32
CA ILE A 147 17.76 17.32 -6.59
C ILE A 147 18.37 17.90 -5.30
N THR A 148 17.64 17.90 -4.18
CA THR A 148 18.17 18.41 -2.91
C THR A 148 19.37 17.60 -2.43
N ARG A 149 19.34 16.26 -2.57
CA ARG A 149 20.48 15.41 -2.21
C ARG A 149 21.66 15.60 -3.14
N ASP A 150 21.41 15.75 -4.42
CA ASP A 150 22.44 16.09 -5.40
C ASP A 150 23.11 17.42 -5.11
N ALA A 151 22.33 18.46 -4.76
CA ALA A 151 22.87 19.74 -4.33
C ALA A 151 23.69 19.61 -3.02
N ALA A 152 23.30 18.75 -2.09
CA ALA A 152 24.09 18.52 -0.87
C ALA A 152 25.43 17.80 -1.15
N VAL A 153 25.46 16.87 -2.12
CA VAL A 153 26.66 16.07 -2.44
C VAL A 153 27.59 16.80 -3.42
N HIS A 154 27.03 17.46 -4.44
CA HIS A 154 27.77 18.11 -5.54
C HIS A 154 27.80 19.64 -5.43
N GLY A 155 26.86 20.26 -4.72
CA GLY A 155 26.81 21.71 -4.48
C GLY A 155 27.74 22.18 -3.37
N ALA A 156 28.35 21.28 -2.59
CA ALA A 156 29.39 21.62 -1.60
C ALA A 156 30.71 22.13 -2.22
N GLY A 157 30.79 22.27 -3.55
CA GLY A 157 31.85 22.99 -4.27
C GLY A 157 31.60 24.50 -4.43
N GLY A 158 30.48 25.04 -3.93
CA GLY A 158 30.20 26.48 -3.98
C GLY A 158 29.21 26.90 -2.89
N ALA A 159 29.71 27.68 -1.93
CA ALA A 159 29.04 28.25 -0.75
C ALA A 159 29.01 27.35 0.51
N SER A 160 29.91 27.71 1.42
CA SER A 160 30.00 27.32 2.83
C SER A 160 28.85 27.91 3.67
N ALA A 161 28.63 27.32 4.85
CA ALA A 161 27.66 27.62 5.92
C ALA A 161 26.34 26.83 5.82
N SER A 162 25.87 26.10 6.83
CA SER A 162 26.27 25.94 8.24
C SER A 162 25.91 24.52 8.69
N LYS A 163 26.80 23.94 9.50
CA LYS A 163 26.59 22.67 10.20
C LYS A 163 26.14 23.06 11.60
N ASP A 164 24.83 23.10 11.82
CA ASP A 164 24.25 23.24 13.16
C ASP A 164 23.50 21.96 13.52
N ASP A 165 23.75 21.56 14.76
CA ASP A 165 23.47 20.30 15.45
C ASP A 165 22.03 19.76 15.31
N VAL A 166 21.92 18.44 15.09
CA VAL A 166 20.69 17.70 15.38
C VAL A 166 20.85 17.10 16.77
N ASP A 167 20.35 17.83 17.76
CA ASP A 167 20.12 17.37 19.13
C ASP A 167 19.04 16.26 19.11
N ASP A 168 19.46 15.06 19.52
CA ASP A 168 18.60 13.90 19.79
C ASP A 168 17.90 14.11 21.14
N SER A 169 16.78 14.84 21.14
CA SER A 169 15.91 14.95 22.31
C SER A 169 14.54 14.33 22.02
N VAL A 170 14.37 13.11 22.52
CA VAL A 170 13.09 12.42 22.67
C VAL A 170 12.37 12.96 23.93
N PRO A 171 11.15 13.52 23.83
CA PRO A 171 10.31 13.71 25.02
C PRO A 171 9.37 12.51 25.19
N GLY A 172 9.62 11.76 26.27
CA GLY A 172 8.70 10.76 26.79
C GLY A 172 7.54 11.39 27.56
N ALA A 173 6.33 11.01 27.18
CA ALA A 173 5.12 10.79 27.99
C ALA A 173 4.88 11.68 29.23
N GLU A 174 3.86 12.53 29.16
CA GLU A 174 2.93 12.76 30.27
C GLU A 174 1.47 12.82 29.76
N ALA A 175 0.56 12.28 30.57
CA ALA A 175 -0.85 12.02 30.29
C ALA A 175 -1.74 13.10 30.99
N PRO A 176 -3.08 13.04 30.89
CA PRO A 176 -3.94 14.17 30.53
C PRO A 176 -4.50 14.96 31.72
N LYS A 177 -4.72 16.28 31.54
CA LYS A 177 -5.47 17.12 32.48
C LYS A 177 -6.88 17.44 31.96
N GLU A 178 -7.82 17.10 32.83
CA GLU A 178 -9.09 17.74 33.19
C GLU A 178 -10.16 18.11 32.16
N VAL A 179 -11.34 17.54 32.44
CA VAL A 179 -12.67 17.82 31.92
C VAL A 179 -13.33 18.79 32.91
N GLU A 180 -13.83 19.93 32.42
CA GLU A 180 -14.80 20.74 33.14
C GLU A 180 -15.76 21.38 32.12
N GLU A 181 -16.94 20.79 31.94
CA GLU A 181 -18.23 21.50 31.88
C GLU A 181 -19.42 20.54 31.76
N LYS A 182 -20.44 20.77 32.59
CA LYS A 182 -21.82 20.25 32.52
C LYS A 182 -22.66 21.21 33.39
N PRO A 183 -24.00 21.27 33.33
CA PRO A 183 -24.99 20.95 32.28
C PRO A 183 -25.99 22.12 32.02
N GLN A 184 -26.81 22.02 30.96
CA GLN A 184 -28.26 22.33 30.88
C GLN A 184 -28.64 22.41 29.38
N GLU A 185 -29.82 22.10 28.88
CA GLU A 185 -30.98 21.29 29.24
C GLU A 185 -31.78 21.18 27.92
N THR A 186 -32.50 20.08 27.74
CA THR A 186 -33.28 19.68 26.55
C THR A 186 -34.37 20.68 26.18
N GLN A 187 -34.55 21.01 24.89
CA GLN A 187 -35.89 21.15 24.29
C GLN A 187 -35.93 20.63 22.85
N GLU A 188 -37.08 20.06 22.56
CA GLU A 188 -37.53 19.17 21.49
C GLU A 188 -38.25 20.02 20.43
N GLU A 189 -37.97 19.83 19.14
CA GLU A 189 -39.00 19.90 18.09
C GLU A 189 -38.53 19.38 16.72
N SER A 190 -39.52 18.98 15.95
CA SER A 190 -39.56 17.98 14.89
C SER A 190 -39.74 18.59 13.48
N LYS A 191 -39.34 17.84 12.44
CA LYS A 191 -39.93 17.73 11.07
C LYS A 191 -38.97 16.96 10.17
N GLU A 192 -39.18 15.68 9.88
CA GLU A 192 -40.14 15.12 8.90
C GLU A 192 -39.89 15.56 7.44
N SER A 193 -39.37 14.64 6.63
CA SER A 193 -39.70 14.50 5.21
C SER A 193 -39.29 13.10 4.72
N LYS A 194 -40.30 12.24 4.55
CA LYS A 194 -40.25 10.99 3.80
C LYS A 194 -41.46 10.98 2.88
N GLU A 195 -41.24 11.04 1.58
CA GLU A 195 -42.27 10.71 0.58
C GLU A 195 -41.59 10.23 -0.72
N GLU A 196 -41.59 8.91 -0.92
CA GLU A 196 -41.77 8.24 -2.23
C GLU A 196 -43.25 8.45 -2.65
N PRO A 197 -43.70 8.34 -3.94
CA PRO A 197 -43.48 7.13 -4.76
C PRO A 197 -43.61 7.25 -6.31
N LYS A 198 -43.11 6.24 -7.05
CA LYS A 198 -43.91 5.32 -7.90
C LYS A 198 -43.12 4.61 -9.02
N GLU A 199 -43.26 3.29 -8.97
CA GLU A 199 -43.18 2.23 -9.98
C GLU A 199 -43.87 2.55 -11.35
N PRO A 200 -43.59 1.82 -12.45
CA PRO A 200 -44.11 0.44 -12.60
C PRO A 200 -43.22 -0.62 -13.29
N LYS A 201 -43.46 -1.88 -12.88
CA LYS A 201 -43.57 -3.18 -13.59
C LYS A 201 -43.15 -3.24 -15.09
N GLU A 202 -42.59 -4.33 -15.64
CA GLU A 202 -43.08 -5.71 -15.59
C GLU A 202 -42.09 -6.71 -16.28
N GLU A 203 -42.08 -7.94 -15.78
CA GLU A 203 -41.99 -9.25 -16.48
C GLU A 203 -40.73 -9.81 -17.20
N SER A 204 -40.29 -10.96 -16.64
CA SER A 204 -40.01 -12.26 -17.31
C SER A 204 -38.70 -12.38 -18.11
N LYS A 205 -37.99 -13.51 -18.23
CA LYS A 205 -38.24 -14.94 -17.99
C LYS A 205 -36.87 -15.64 -18.13
N GLU A 206 -36.53 -16.61 -17.27
CA GLU A 206 -35.56 -17.67 -17.63
C GLU A 206 -36.17 -18.59 -18.71
N PRO A 207 -35.35 -19.35 -19.46
CA PRO A 207 -35.26 -20.77 -19.11
C PRO A 207 -33.87 -21.41 -19.26
N LYS A 208 -33.65 -22.47 -18.45
CA LYS A 208 -32.75 -23.61 -18.67
C LYS A 208 -33.37 -24.63 -19.65
N GLU A 209 -32.51 -25.30 -20.43
CA GLU A 209 -32.55 -26.71 -20.94
C GLU A 209 -31.70 -26.76 -22.23
N GLU A 210 -31.01 -27.81 -22.69
CA GLU A 210 -30.46 -29.08 -22.21
C GLU A 210 -29.78 -29.74 -23.46
N SER A 211 -29.03 -30.83 -23.27
CA SER A 211 -28.49 -31.80 -24.27
C SER A 211 -27.18 -31.47 -25.02
N LYS A 212 -26.34 -32.42 -25.49
CA LYS A 212 -25.79 -33.77 -25.15
C LYS A 212 -24.95 -34.20 -26.40
N GLU A 213 -24.12 -35.24 -26.29
CA GLU A 213 -23.21 -35.90 -27.30
C GLU A 213 -21.83 -35.26 -27.43
N GLU A 214 -20.67 -35.88 -27.13
CA GLU A 214 -20.15 -37.27 -27.19
C GLU A 214 -19.77 -37.78 -28.60
N SER A 215 -18.68 -38.57 -28.67
CA SER A 215 -17.85 -39.07 -29.82
C SER A 215 -16.71 -38.11 -30.23
N LYS A 216 -15.39 -38.39 -30.09
CA LYS A 216 -14.51 -39.58 -30.08
C LYS A 216 -14.40 -40.28 -31.44
N GLU A 217 -13.35 -39.97 -32.21
CA GLU A 217 -12.55 -40.96 -32.97
C GLU A 217 -11.22 -40.38 -33.51
N GLU A 218 -10.11 -41.02 -33.16
CA GLU A 218 -8.85 -41.01 -33.94
C GLU A 218 -9.06 -41.87 -35.22
N PRO A 219 -8.14 -41.80 -36.21
CA PRO A 219 -7.16 -42.90 -36.25
C PRO A 219 -5.74 -42.49 -36.66
N LYS A 220 -4.80 -43.32 -36.17
CA LYS A 220 -3.38 -43.43 -36.53
C LYS A 220 -3.19 -44.03 -37.93
N GLU A 221 -2.11 -43.66 -38.62
CA GLU A 221 -1.24 -44.64 -39.30
C GLU A 221 0.17 -44.07 -39.63
N GLU A 222 1.20 -44.85 -39.28
CA GLU A 222 2.62 -44.70 -39.64
C GLU A 222 2.88 -45.10 -41.11
N PRO A 223 4.11 -44.90 -41.61
CA PRO A 223 4.80 -46.10 -42.09
C PRO A 223 6.30 -46.19 -41.75
N LYS A 224 6.64 -47.34 -41.17
CA LYS A 224 7.79 -48.25 -41.41
C LYS A 224 9.12 -47.72 -41.97
N GLU A 225 10.15 -47.94 -41.15
CA GLU A 225 11.58 -48.11 -41.47
C GLU A 225 11.83 -49.33 -42.41
N PRO A 226 13.01 -49.41 -43.04
CA PRO A 226 13.88 -50.54 -42.68
C PRO A 226 15.36 -50.19 -42.47
N GLN A 227 15.95 -50.87 -41.49
CA GLN A 227 17.37 -50.86 -41.13
C GLN A 227 18.21 -51.75 -42.06
N ALA A 228 19.49 -51.42 -42.21
CA ALA A 228 20.57 -52.36 -42.55
C ALA A 228 21.85 -52.02 -41.75
N GLU A 229 22.47 -53.07 -41.22
CA GLU A 229 23.39 -53.19 -40.09
C GLU A 229 24.81 -52.61 -40.28
N PRO A 230 25.59 -52.39 -39.19
CA PRO A 230 27.04 -52.58 -39.17
C PRO A 230 27.39 -54.03 -38.73
N LYS A 231 28.58 -54.49 -39.15
CA LYS A 231 29.18 -55.82 -38.91
C LYS A 231 29.00 -56.44 -37.53
#